data_AF-U6LBI6-F1
#
_entry.id   AF-U6LBI6-F1
#
_cell.length_a   1.000
_cell.length_b   1.000
_cell.length_c   1.000
_cell.angle_alpha   90.00
_cell.angle_beta   90.00
_cell.angle_gamma   90.00
#
_symmetry.space_group_name_H-M   'P 1'
#
loop_
_entity.id
_entity.type
_entity.pdbx_description
1 polymer ?
#
loop_
_entity_poly.entity_id
_entity_poly.type
_entity_poly.pdbx_seq_one_letter_code
_entity_poly.pdbx_strand_id
1 'polypeptide(L)'
;MPPAAAATPPTTAAAMKRLNPILLLLLLLLLPSVLGVNGTAPRNLCSSSSSSSSSSNIGGIRCRSLSGFAAALLPPVAAAKAAAAAAAAPRTDAAALLLSLRGGQQQQQQQQEQQQQQQQQQQQEEQREDGQLLEVERQQQTEEQPLQQEQQQLQQEQQKQQQEKQQLQDEQQQLQDEQQQLQDEQQQLQQEQQQQQLEQEQQQLQQEQRPQQQQQQQEQQQQQQQEQQQQQQQQQQQEEEENIRLRELLLLSVQSELRLVQQQQQQQLAAGERPLVTVYVHPRNIRHWRVLLHAPSSSIYKGDTLQLAVSFPDDYPLSPPVVFFLDPSKYIN
;
A
#
# COMPACT_ATOMS: atom_id res chain seq x y z
N MET A 1 71.01 -91.60 -39.03
CA MET A 1 70.29 -90.32 -39.19
C MET A 1 68.83 -90.58 -38.87
N PRO A 2 68.35 -90.13 -37.70
CA PRO A 2 67.41 -88.99 -37.64
C PRO A 2 67.99 -87.77 -36.86
N PRO A 3 67.26 -86.63 -36.77
CA PRO A 3 67.87 -85.32 -36.50
C PRO A 3 67.97 -84.91 -35.03
N ALA A 4 68.82 -83.91 -34.78
CA ALA A 4 69.02 -83.26 -33.50
C ALA A 4 67.79 -82.44 -33.04
N ALA A 5 67.40 -82.61 -31.77
CA ALA A 5 66.38 -81.78 -31.13
C ALA A 5 67.00 -80.47 -30.61
N ALA A 6 66.32 -79.34 -30.85
CA ALA A 6 66.81 -78.02 -30.47
C ALA A 6 66.73 -77.78 -28.95
N ALA A 7 67.77 -77.16 -28.40
CA ALA A 7 67.78 -76.71 -27.01
C ALA A 7 66.97 -75.40 -26.86
N THR A 8 65.96 -75.41 -26.00
CA THR A 8 65.27 -74.20 -25.53
C THR A 8 65.87 -73.71 -24.21
N PRO A 9 66.01 -72.38 -23.99
CA PRO A 9 66.51 -71.85 -22.73
C PRO A 9 65.46 -71.98 -21.62
N PRO A 10 65.86 -72.19 -20.34
CA PRO A 10 64.92 -72.23 -19.23
C PRO A 10 64.36 -70.82 -18.94
N THR A 11 63.05 -70.66 -19.09
CA THR A 11 62.32 -69.43 -18.79
C THR A 11 62.40 -69.10 -17.29
N THR A 12 63.26 -68.15 -16.91
CA THR A 12 63.40 -67.64 -15.53
C THR A 12 62.24 -66.72 -15.14
N ALA A 13 61.01 -67.25 -15.08
CA ALA A 13 59.79 -66.49 -14.78
C ALA A 13 58.88 -67.17 -13.73
N ALA A 14 59.40 -68.09 -12.91
CA ALA A 14 58.62 -68.90 -11.97
C ALA A 14 59.12 -68.84 -10.51
N ALA A 15 59.69 -67.70 -10.09
CA ALA A 15 60.32 -67.55 -8.77
C ALA A 15 59.91 -66.29 -7.98
N MET A 16 58.82 -65.61 -8.35
CA MET A 16 58.14 -64.73 -7.38
C MET A 16 57.32 -65.60 -6.43
N LYS A 17 57.96 -65.97 -5.31
CA LYS A 17 57.29 -66.63 -4.17
C LYS A 17 56.03 -65.85 -3.83
N ARG A 18 54.90 -66.55 -3.65
CA ARG A 18 53.66 -65.97 -3.13
C ARG A 18 53.98 -65.12 -1.90
N LEU A 19 53.89 -63.80 -2.03
CA LEU A 19 53.85 -62.92 -0.86
C LEU A 19 52.64 -63.33 -0.04
N ASN A 20 52.89 -63.73 1.20
CA ASN A 20 51.85 -64.26 2.07
C ASN A 20 50.74 -63.21 2.19
N PRO A 21 49.45 -63.52 1.88
CA PRO A 21 48.38 -62.53 1.91
C PRO A 21 48.27 -61.85 3.29
N ILE A 22 48.63 -62.55 4.37
CA ILE A 22 48.74 -62.00 5.73
C ILE A 22 49.68 -60.79 5.79
N LEU A 23 50.82 -60.82 5.08
CA LEU A 23 51.81 -59.74 5.02
C LEU A 23 51.30 -58.55 4.19
N LEU A 24 50.50 -58.82 3.16
CA LEU A 24 49.81 -57.81 2.35
C LEU A 24 48.68 -57.12 3.12
N LEU A 25 47.94 -57.89 3.94
CA LEU A 25 46.87 -57.40 4.81
C LEU A 25 47.45 -56.58 5.97
N LEU A 26 48.58 -56.99 6.55
CA LEU A 26 49.35 -56.18 7.51
C LEU A 26 49.87 -54.88 6.90
N LEU A 27 50.32 -54.90 5.64
CA LEU A 27 50.76 -53.70 4.92
C LEU A 27 49.60 -52.74 4.64
N LEU A 28 48.43 -53.26 4.23
CA LEU A 28 47.19 -52.50 4.04
C LEU A 28 46.66 -51.88 5.34
N LEU A 29 46.81 -52.59 6.47
CA LEU A 29 46.47 -52.11 7.81
C LEU A 29 47.48 -51.09 8.39
N LEU A 30 48.68 -50.96 7.80
CA LEU A 30 49.73 -50.04 8.24
C LEU A 30 49.88 -48.80 7.33
N LEU A 31 49.12 -48.71 6.24
CA LEU A 31 49.07 -47.55 5.36
C LEU A 31 47.89 -46.64 5.75
N PRO A 32 48.12 -45.47 6.39
CA PRO A 32 47.06 -44.53 6.64
C PRO A 32 46.52 -43.97 5.32
N SER A 33 45.20 -43.94 5.16
CA SER A 33 44.53 -43.41 3.96
C SER A 33 44.73 -41.90 3.83
N VAL A 34 45.81 -41.46 3.15
CA VAL A 34 46.13 -40.04 2.88
C VAL A 34 45.25 -39.45 1.76
N LEU A 35 43.94 -39.69 1.83
CA LEU A 35 42.91 -39.12 0.95
C LEU A 35 41.87 -38.33 1.78
N GLY A 36 42.37 -37.55 2.74
CA GLY A 36 41.60 -36.48 3.37
C GLY A 36 41.40 -35.33 2.38
N VAL A 37 40.27 -35.33 1.69
CA VAL A 37 39.89 -34.26 0.74
C VAL A 37 39.54 -33.01 1.55
N ASN A 38 40.49 -32.08 1.69
CA ASN A 38 40.27 -30.84 2.43
C ASN A 38 39.15 -30.00 1.77
N GLY A 39 38.11 -29.72 2.55
CA GLY A 39 36.94 -28.99 2.07
C GLY A 39 37.24 -27.53 1.73
N THR A 40 37.02 -27.15 0.48
CA THR A 40 37.00 -25.75 0.04
C THR A 40 35.63 -25.13 0.31
N ALA A 41 35.47 -24.50 1.47
CA ALA A 41 34.32 -23.62 1.72
C ALA A 41 34.46 -22.32 0.88
N PRO A 42 33.50 -21.95 0.02
CA PRO A 42 33.49 -20.64 -0.60
C PRO A 42 33.12 -19.59 0.45
N ARG A 43 34.00 -18.60 0.62
CA ARG A 43 33.78 -17.48 1.54
C ARG A 43 32.71 -16.54 0.99
N ASN A 44 31.76 -16.14 1.84
CA ASN A 44 30.90 -14.99 1.56
C ASN A 44 31.77 -13.73 1.36
N LEU A 45 31.60 -13.07 0.22
CA LEU A 45 32.18 -11.75 -0.05
C LEU A 45 31.09 -10.69 0.12
N CYS A 46 31.25 -9.89 1.17
CA CYS A 46 30.51 -8.64 1.35
C CYS A 46 31.18 -7.51 0.53
N SER A 47 30.48 -6.35 0.45
CA SER A 47 30.97 -5.05 -0.02
C SER A 47 30.96 -4.85 -1.56
N SER A 48 30.67 -3.67 -2.13
CA SER A 48 30.09 -2.42 -1.57
C SER A 48 29.72 -1.39 -2.64
N SER A 49 28.58 -0.72 -2.44
CA SER A 49 28.39 0.74 -2.56
C SER A 49 28.39 1.50 -3.91
N SER A 50 27.66 2.63 -3.86
CA SER A 50 27.76 3.87 -4.68
C SER A 50 27.07 3.89 -6.06
N SER A 51 26.52 5.01 -6.58
CA SER A 51 26.07 6.30 -6.02
C SER A 51 25.36 7.15 -7.10
N SER A 52 24.62 8.18 -6.68
CA SER A 52 24.39 9.47 -7.40
C SER A 52 23.37 9.62 -8.57
N SER A 53 22.45 10.56 -8.32
CA SER A 53 22.12 11.73 -9.18
C SER A 53 21.24 11.64 -10.45
N SER A 54 20.02 12.18 -10.28
CA SER A 54 19.45 13.34 -11.00
C SER A 54 19.26 13.36 -12.53
N SER A 55 18.04 13.83 -12.87
CA SER A 55 17.65 14.68 -14.03
C SER A 55 17.04 14.01 -15.27
N SER A 56 15.88 14.59 -15.66
CA SER A 56 15.44 14.80 -17.05
C SER A 56 14.78 13.64 -17.83
N ASN A 57 13.44 13.68 -17.92
CA ASN A 57 12.68 14.21 -19.07
C ASN A 57 11.54 13.34 -19.64
N ILE A 58 10.47 14.07 -20.00
CA ILE A 58 9.45 13.78 -21.04
C ILE A 58 8.35 12.74 -20.74
N GLY A 59 7.10 13.25 -20.66
CA GLY A 59 5.98 12.67 -21.42
C GLY A 59 4.71 12.30 -20.65
N GLY A 60 3.66 13.14 -20.72
CA GLY A 60 2.29 12.83 -20.25
C GLY A 60 1.75 13.84 -19.23
N ILE A 61 1.07 14.93 -19.58
CA ILE A 61 -0.27 15.00 -20.23
C ILE A 61 -1.26 14.12 -19.44
N ARG A 62 -2.24 14.63 -18.68
CA ARG A 62 -3.07 15.84 -18.87
C ARG A 62 -3.76 16.26 -17.55
N CYS A 63 -3.57 17.50 -17.10
CA CYS A 63 -4.48 18.18 -16.14
C CYS A 63 -4.81 19.57 -16.71
N ARG A 64 -6.10 19.91 -16.83
CA ARG A 64 -6.53 21.29 -17.16
C ARG A 64 -7.15 21.93 -15.93
N SER A 65 -6.53 23.02 -15.48
CA SER A 65 -6.93 23.80 -14.31
C SER A 65 -8.10 24.74 -14.62
N LEU A 66 -8.78 25.16 -13.56
CA LEU A 66 -9.78 26.21 -13.54
C LEU A 66 -9.13 27.60 -13.38
N SER A 67 -9.69 28.59 -14.08
CA SER A 67 -9.55 30.04 -13.84
C SER A 67 -10.53 30.77 -14.79
N GLY A 68 -11.23 31.86 -14.43
CA GLY A 68 -11.26 32.57 -13.15
C GLY A 68 -11.00 34.08 -13.25
N PHE A 69 -11.77 34.84 -14.06
CA PHE A 69 -11.93 36.31 -14.07
C PHE A 69 -13.26 36.59 -14.81
N ALA A 70 -14.23 37.45 -14.44
CA ALA A 70 -14.33 38.77 -13.79
C ALA A 70 -14.68 39.91 -14.79
N ALA A 71 -15.65 40.75 -14.39
CA ALA A 71 -15.97 42.12 -14.84
C ALA A 71 -16.96 42.42 -16.01
N ALA A 72 -17.90 43.34 -15.68
CA ALA A 72 -18.30 44.56 -16.41
C ALA A 72 -19.56 44.65 -17.34
N LEU A 73 -20.54 45.42 -16.85
CA LEU A 73 -21.20 46.63 -17.44
C LEU A 73 -22.16 46.57 -18.67
N LEU A 74 -23.44 46.83 -18.34
CA LEU A 74 -24.40 47.80 -18.95
C LEU A 74 -25.08 47.57 -20.34
N PRO A 75 -26.29 48.17 -20.56
CA PRO A 75 -27.10 48.04 -21.79
C PRO A 75 -27.09 49.29 -22.71
N PRO A 76 -27.68 49.22 -23.93
CA PRO A 76 -27.85 50.38 -24.83
C PRO A 76 -29.25 51.03 -24.76
N VAL A 77 -29.31 52.35 -25.03
CA VAL A 77 -30.53 53.18 -25.11
C VAL A 77 -30.41 54.22 -26.26
N ALA A 78 -31.42 54.39 -27.11
CA ALA A 78 -31.60 55.50 -28.09
C ALA A 78 -32.95 55.38 -28.87
N ALA A 79 -33.55 56.39 -29.54
CA ALA A 79 -33.65 57.86 -29.39
C ALA A 79 -34.58 58.49 -30.49
N ALA A 80 -35.08 59.74 -30.28
CA ALA A 80 -35.58 60.74 -31.28
C ALA A 80 -37.03 60.56 -31.89
N LYS A 81 -37.80 61.56 -32.42
CA LYS A 81 -37.68 63.06 -32.57
C LYS A 81 -39.02 63.73 -33.06
N ALA A 82 -39.31 65.00 -32.70
CA ALA A 82 -39.98 66.12 -33.48
C ALA A 82 -41.39 65.98 -34.17
N ALA A 83 -42.12 67.04 -34.65
CA ALA A 83 -42.35 68.46 -34.23
C ALA A 83 -43.41 69.26 -35.08
N ALA A 84 -44.23 70.12 -34.43
CA ALA A 84 -44.68 71.51 -34.80
C ALA A 84 -45.81 71.89 -35.84
N ALA A 85 -46.52 73.01 -35.50
CA ALA A 85 -47.20 74.07 -36.35
C ALA A 85 -48.51 73.76 -37.16
N ALA A 86 -49.42 74.71 -37.54
CA ALA A 86 -49.82 76.09 -37.13
C ALA A 86 -51.08 76.61 -37.94
N ALA A 87 -51.55 77.87 -37.70
CA ALA A 87 -52.44 78.76 -38.52
C ALA A 87 -54.00 78.53 -38.53
N ALA A 88 -54.92 79.50 -38.76
CA ALA A 88 -54.95 80.99 -38.78
C ALA A 88 -56.41 81.57 -38.77
N ALA A 89 -56.59 82.90 -38.59
CA ALA A 89 -57.87 83.67 -38.69
C ALA A 89 -57.93 84.53 -40.00
N PRO A 90 -59.00 85.31 -40.33
CA PRO A 90 -59.19 86.68 -39.80
C PRO A 90 -60.66 87.27 -39.78
N ARG A 91 -60.77 88.60 -39.54
CA ARG A 91 -62.00 89.45 -39.45
C ARG A 91 -62.17 90.37 -40.68
N THR A 92 -63.31 91.09 -40.83
CA THR A 92 -63.46 92.59 -40.76
C THR A 92 -64.78 93.15 -41.36
N ASP A 93 -65.43 94.03 -40.59
CA ASP A 93 -65.98 95.38 -40.90
C ASP A 93 -66.84 95.71 -42.14
N ALA A 94 -67.91 96.48 -41.88
CA ALA A 94 -68.36 97.60 -42.72
C ALA A 94 -69.23 98.59 -41.92
N ALA A 95 -68.78 99.84 -41.78
CA ALA A 95 -69.55 100.96 -41.25
C ALA A 95 -69.92 101.92 -42.39
N ALA A 96 -71.08 102.60 -42.32
CA ALA A 96 -71.30 104.00 -42.77
C ALA A 96 -72.80 104.42 -42.75
N LEU A 97 -73.01 105.74 -42.79
CA LEU A 97 -74.25 106.47 -43.12
C LEU A 97 -75.33 106.56 -42.00
N LEU A 98 -75.96 107.72 -41.74
CA LEU A 98 -75.63 109.13 -42.08
C LEU A 98 -76.43 110.08 -41.15
N LEU A 99 -75.91 111.29 -40.93
CA LEU A 99 -76.50 112.35 -40.11
C LEU A 99 -77.83 112.89 -40.70
N SER A 100 -78.88 113.05 -39.88
CA SER A 100 -79.96 114.05 -40.05
C SER A 100 -80.90 114.15 -38.83
N LEU A 101 -81.74 115.21 -38.76
CA LEU A 101 -82.75 115.54 -37.73
C LEU A 101 -82.24 116.18 -36.41
N ARG A 102 -81.55 117.33 -36.52
CA ARG A 102 -81.08 118.20 -35.42
C ARG A 102 -82.16 119.13 -34.82
N GLY A 103 -83.43 118.67 -34.73
CA GLY A 103 -84.60 119.54 -34.46
C GLY A 103 -85.51 119.12 -33.31
N GLY A 104 -85.94 117.84 -33.29
CA GLY A 104 -86.62 117.24 -32.12
C GLY A 104 -85.66 116.82 -31.00
N GLN A 105 -84.37 117.05 -31.22
CA GLN A 105 -83.27 116.40 -30.49
C GLN A 105 -83.27 116.70 -28.99
N GLN A 106 -83.69 117.89 -28.54
CA GLN A 106 -83.56 118.28 -27.14
C GLN A 106 -84.67 117.73 -26.23
N GLN A 107 -85.91 117.64 -26.73
CA GLN A 107 -87.02 117.01 -25.98
C GLN A 107 -86.95 115.48 -26.06
N GLN A 108 -86.46 114.95 -27.19
CA GLN A 108 -86.17 113.52 -27.33
C GLN A 108 -84.93 113.10 -26.51
N GLN A 109 -83.94 113.99 -26.29
CA GLN A 109 -82.82 113.74 -25.37
C GLN A 109 -83.27 113.55 -23.93
N GLN A 110 -84.16 114.39 -23.39
CA GLN A 110 -84.65 114.18 -22.01
C GLN A 110 -85.42 112.87 -21.85
N GLN A 111 -86.19 112.43 -22.86
CA GLN A 111 -86.82 111.11 -22.84
C GLN A 111 -85.80 109.96 -22.98
N GLN A 112 -84.74 110.13 -23.78
CA GLN A 112 -83.64 109.17 -23.88
C GLN A 112 -82.81 109.07 -22.59
N GLU A 113 -82.52 110.17 -21.91
CA GLU A 113 -81.80 110.16 -20.63
C GLU A 113 -82.61 109.44 -19.54
N GLN A 114 -83.93 109.63 -19.51
CA GLN A 114 -84.80 108.93 -18.57
C GLN A 114 -84.91 107.42 -18.88
N GLN A 115 -84.91 107.04 -20.16
CA GLN A 115 -84.79 105.62 -20.56
C GLN A 115 -83.41 105.02 -20.26
N GLN A 116 -82.32 105.78 -20.43
CA GLN A 116 -80.96 105.35 -20.07
C GLN A 116 -80.81 105.14 -18.56
N GLN A 117 -81.41 105.97 -17.71
CA GLN A 117 -81.39 105.73 -16.27
C GLN A 117 -82.12 104.43 -15.88
N GLN A 118 -83.26 104.11 -16.51
CA GLN A 118 -83.91 102.82 -16.28
C GLN A 118 -83.07 101.63 -16.77
N GLN A 119 -82.41 101.74 -17.93
CA GLN A 119 -81.49 100.69 -18.38
C GLN A 119 -80.26 100.53 -17.49
N GLN A 120 -79.71 101.61 -16.93
CA GLN A 120 -78.61 101.52 -15.96
C GLN A 120 -79.02 100.88 -14.64
N GLN A 121 -80.26 101.10 -14.16
CA GLN A 121 -80.76 100.41 -12.96
C GLN A 121 -80.96 98.92 -13.22
N GLN A 122 -81.53 98.53 -14.36
CA GLN A 122 -81.66 97.11 -14.72
C GLN A 122 -80.29 96.43 -14.87
N GLN A 123 -79.30 97.08 -15.51
CA GLN A 123 -77.94 96.52 -15.59
C GLN A 123 -77.23 96.43 -14.24
N GLN A 124 -77.56 97.29 -13.25
CA GLN A 124 -77.04 97.15 -11.89
C GLN A 124 -77.71 96.02 -11.11
N GLU A 125 -79.00 95.77 -11.30
CA GLU A 125 -79.66 94.62 -10.69
C GLU A 125 -79.17 93.30 -11.32
N GLU A 126 -79.04 93.25 -12.65
CA GLU A 126 -78.52 92.08 -13.37
C GLU A 126 -77.07 91.75 -12.96
N GLN A 127 -76.18 92.75 -12.85
CA GLN A 127 -74.82 92.54 -12.31
C GLN A 127 -74.80 92.15 -10.83
N ARG A 128 -75.83 92.50 -10.05
CA ARG A 128 -75.91 92.19 -8.62
C ARG A 128 -76.52 90.81 -8.35
N GLU A 129 -77.39 90.32 -9.21
CA GLU A 129 -77.84 88.93 -9.22
C GLU A 129 -76.72 88.01 -9.75
N ASP A 130 -76.10 88.35 -10.89
CA ASP A 130 -75.00 87.57 -11.48
C ASP A 130 -73.78 87.51 -10.53
N GLY A 131 -73.44 88.61 -9.85
CA GLY A 131 -72.41 88.64 -8.82
C GLY A 131 -72.70 87.77 -7.59
N GLN A 132 -73.96 87.69 -7.14
CA GLN A 132 -74.36 86.80 -6.05
C GLN A 132 -74.39 85.33 -6.49
N LEU A 133 -74.79 85.05 -7.74
CA LEU A 133 -74.75 83.71 -8.31
C LEU A 133 -73.29 83.21 -8.39
N LEU A 134 -72.37 84.05 -8.89
CA LEU A 134 -70.94 83.75 -8.95
C LEU A 134 -70.32 83.51 -7.57
N GLU A 135 -70.77 84.22 -6.54
CA GLU A 135 -70.24 84.04 -5.18
C GLU A 135 -70.74 82.72 -4.53
N VAL A 136 -71.99 82.32 -4.80
CA VAL A 136 -72.51 81.00 -4.40
C VAL A 136 -71.84 79.88 -5.18
N GLU A 137 -71.60 80.05 -6.49
CA GLU A 137 -70.87 79.07 -7.32
C GLU A 137 -69.39 78.95 -6.88
N ARG A 138 -68.75 80.07 -6.51
CA ARG A 138 -67.42 80.06 -5.87
C ARG A 138 -67.41 79.34 -4.52
N GLN A 139 -68.45 79.48 -3.70
CA GLN A 139 -68.53 78.76 -2.42
C GLN A 139 -68.69 77.24 -2.65
N GLN A 140 -69.53 76.82 -3.61
CA GLN A 140 -69.65 75.40 -3.97
C GLN A 140 -68.32 74.83 -4.53
N GLN A 141 -67.64 75.54 -5.43
CA GLN A 141 -66.30 75.13 -5.89
C GLN A 141 -65.25 75.10 -4.76
N THR A 142 -65.41 75.92 -3.72
CA THR A 142 -64.50 75.94 -2.56
C THR A 142 -64.74 74.73 -1.63
N GLU A 143 -65.94 74.13 -1.61
CA GLU A 143 -66.23 72.88 -0.88
C GLU A 143 -65.90 71.61 -1.67
N GLU A 144 -65.99 71.60 -3.02
CA GLU A 144 -65.58 70.44 -3.81
C GLU A 144 -64.06 70.18 -3.77
N GLN A 145 -63.25 71.24 -3.69
CA GLN A 145 -61.78 71.13 -3.70
C GLN A 145 -61.20 70.34 -2.51
N PRO A 146 -61.57 70.57 -1.23
CA PRO A 146 -61.12 69.72 -0.12
C PRO A 146 -61.71 68.31 -0.18
N LEU A 147 -62.94 68.13 -0.69
CA LEU A 147 -63.56 66.81 -0.82
C LEU A 147 -62.77 65.91 -1.80
N GLN A 148 -62.30 66.48 -2.91
CA GLN A 148 -61.43 65.78 -3.87
C GLN A 148 -60.05 65.47 -3.28
N GLN A 149 -59.51 66.35 -2.41
CA GLN A 149 -58.26 66.13 -1.71
C GLN A 149 -58.38 65.01 -0.64
N GLU A 150 -59.48 64.96 0.10
CA GLU A 150 -59.77 63.91 1.08
C GLU A 150 -59.93 62.55 0.40
N GLN A 151 -60.66 62.48 -0.73
CA GLN A 151 -60.78 61.27 -1.53
C GLN A 151 -59.41 60.75 -2.02
N GLN A 152 -58.50 61.67 -2.40
CA GLN A 152 -57.15 61.31 -2.83
C GLN A 152 -56.25 60.82 -1.67
N GLN A 153 -56.39 61.40 -0.47
CA GLN A 153 -55.73 60.89 0.74
C GLN A 153 -56.22 59.48 1.11
N LEU A 154 -57.54 59.27 1.09
CA LEU A 154 -58.15 57.99 1.45
C LEU A 154 -57.73 56.86 0.49
N GLN A 155 -57.51 57.19 -0.79
CA GLN A 155 -56.93 56.27 -1.77
C GLN A 155 -55.44 55.95 -1.52
N GLN A 156 -54.63 56.94 -1.10
CA GLN A 156 -53.24 56.69 -0.67
C GLN A 156 -53.18 55.83 0.59
N GLU A 157 -54.04 56.07 1.57
CA GLU A 157 -54.08 55.30 2.81
C GLU A 157 -54.48 53.83 2.56
N GLN A 158 -55.44 53.61 1.65
CA GLN A 158 -55.81 52.26 1.22
C GLN A 158 -54.67 51.53 0.49
N GLN A 159 -53.89 52.22 -0.35
CA GLN A 159 -52.66 51.65 -0.92
C GLN A 159 -51.61 51.32 0.14
N LYS A 160 -51.44 52.19 1.14
CA LYS A 160 -50.48 51.97 2.23
C LYS A 160 -50.87 50.75 3.08
N GLN A 161 -52.15 50.58 3.42
CA GLN A 161 -52.63 49.37 4.10
C GLN A 161 -52.40 48.09 3.27
N GLN A 162 -52.56 48.14 1.94
CA GLN A 162 -52.24 46.99 1.09
C GLN A 162 -50.74 46.64 1.14
N GLN A 163 -49.85 47.64 1.09
CA GLN A 163 -48.40 47.42 1.19
C GLN A 163 -47.99 46.86 2.56
N GLU A 164 -48.55 47.39 3.65
CA GLU A 164 -48.27 46.93 5.02
C GLU A 164 -48.77 45.48 5.22
N LYS A 165 -49.94 45.14 4.66
CA LYS A 165 -50.45 43.76 4.67
C LYS A 165 -49.59 42.81 3.83
N GLN A 166 -49.03 43.29 2.70
CA GLN A 166 -48.09 42.52 1.89
C GLN A 166 -46.80 42.22 2.69
N GLN A 167 -46.22 43.24 3.34
CA GLN A 167 -45.02 43.08 4.19
C GLN A 167 -45.24 42.10 5.34
N LEU A 168 -46.38 42.20 6.05
CA LEU A 168 -46.75 41.25 7.11
C LEU A 168 -46.90 39.81 6.60
N GLN A 169 -47.36 39.62 5.36
CA GLN A 169 -47.48 38.31 4.75
C GLN A 169 -46.10 37.75 4.35
N ASP A 170 -45.22 38.59 3.80
CA ASP A 170 -43.84 38.23 3.45
C ASP A 170 -43.01 37.90 4.70
N GLU A 171 -43.17 38.65 5.80
CA GLU A 171 -42.50 38.39 7.09
C GLU A 171 -42.99 37.07 7.74
N GLN A 172 -44.29 36.78 7.65
CA GLN A 172 -44.84 35.51 8.11
C GLN A 172 -44.34 34.32 7.28
N GLN A 173 -44.21 34.49 5.96
CA GLN A 173 -43.61 33.48 5.07
C GLN A 173 -42.14 33.24 5.45
N GLN A 174 -41.38 34.30 5.69
CA GLN A 174 -39.96 34.23 6.03
C GLN A 174 -39.71 33.54 7.39
N LEU A 175 -40.55 33.80 8.40
CA LEU A 175 -40.52 33.07 9.68
C LEU A 175 -40.87 31.58 9.54
N GLN A 176 -41.75 31.24 8.60
CA GLN A 176 -42.13 29.85 8.32
C GLN A 176 -40.99 29.10 7.62
N ASP A 177 -40.32 29.75 6.66
CA ASP A 177 -39.14 29.21 5.98
C ASP A 177 -37.95 29.03 6.96
N GLU A 178 -37.72 29.98 7.88
CA GLU A 178 -36.66 29.88 8.90
C GLU A 178 -36.93 28.73 9.89
N GLN A 179 -38.19 28.52 10.28
CA GLN A 179 -38.60 27.39 11.13
C GLN A 179 -38.42 26.04 10.43
N GLN A 180 -38.74 25.96 9.13
CA GLN A 180 -38.50 24.79 8.29
C GLN A 180 -36.99 24.48 8.22
N GLN A 181 -36.17 25.50 7.99
CA GLN A 181 -34.72 25.37 7.86
C GLN A 181 -34.04 24.90 9.16
N LEU A 182 -34.49 25.41 10.32
CA LEU A 182 -34.06 24.94 11.65
C LEU A 182 -34.45 23.47 11.91
N GLN A 183 -35.61 23.03 11.41
CA GLN A 183 -36.06 21.65 11.56
C GLN A 183 -35.23 20.69 10.69
N ASP A 184 -34.92 21.09 9.45
CA ASP A 184 -34.05 20.34 8.55
C ASP A 184 -32.61 20.25 9.09
N GLU A 185 -32.05 21.35 9.62
CA GLU A 185 -30.71 21.36 10.23
C GLU A 185 -30.62 20.44 11.46
N GLN A 186 -31.65 20.44 12.32
CA GLN A 186 -31.73 19.52 13.46
C GLN A 186 -31.79 18.05 13.02
N GLN A 187 -32.54 17.75 11.95
CA GLN A 187 -32.63 16.40 11.39
C GLN A 187 -31.28 15.95 10.78
N GLN A 188 -30.58 16.86 10.09
CA GLN A 188 -29.26 16.60 9.52
C GLN A 188 -28.21 16.32 10.61
N LEU A 189 -28.18 17.13 11.68
CA LEU A 189 -27.31 16.93 12.86
C LEU A 189 -27.54 15.56 13.53
N GLN A 190 -28.80 15.14 13.65
CA GLN A 190 -29.14 13.84 14.22
C GLN A 190 -28.69 12.68 13.32
N GLN A 191 -28.77 12.85 12.00
CA GLN A 191 -28.32 11.86 11.02
C GLN A 191 -26.79 11.75 10.97
N GLU A 192 -26.07 12.88 11.06
CA GLU A 192 -24.60 12.92 11.13
C GLU A 192 -24.08 12.24 12.42
N GLN A 193 -24.70 12.53 13.57
CA GLN A 193 -24.33 11.90 14.84
C GLN A 193 -24.52 10.37 14.81
N GLN A 194 -25.59 9.89 14.17
CA GLN A 194 -25.84 8.45 14.00
C GLN A 194 -24.81 7.80 13.04
N GLN A 195 -24.43 8.49 11.97
CA GLN A 195 -23.40 8.03 11.03
C GLN A 195 -22.02 7.94 11.72
N GLN A 196 -21.68 8.92 12.56
CA GLN A 196 -20.43 8.98 13.31
C GLN A 196 -20.32 7.88 14.39
N GLN A 197 -21.44 7.48 15.02
CA GLN A 197 -21.48 6.29 15.88
C GLN A 197 -21.21 5.01 15.09
N LEU A 198 -21.83 4.85 13.92
CA LEU A 198 -21.67 3.67 13.08
C LEU A 198 -20.22 3.50 12.58
N GLU A 199 -19.56 4.61 12.29
CA GLU A 199 -18.14 4.64 11.88
C GLU A 199 -17.20 4.30 13.05
N GLN A 200 -17.50 4.75 14.27
CA GLN A 200 -16.78 4.32 15.48
C GLN A 200 -16.93 2.82 15.76
N GLU A 201 -18.13 2.27 15.65
CA GLU A 201 -18.38 0.84 15.85
C GLU A 201 -17.61 -0.01 14.82
N GLN A 202 -17.60 0.42 13.56
CA GLN A 202 -16.83 -0.23 12.51
C GLN A 202 -15.31 -0.16 12.76
N GLN A 203 -14.79 0.96 13.27
CA GLN A 203 -13.38 1.06 13.69
C GLN A 203 -13.05 0.15 14.87
N GLN A 204 -13.95 0.00 15.85
CA GLN A 204 -13.74 -0.92 16.98
C GLN A 204 -13.70 -2.37 16.50
N LEU A 205 -14.68 -2.79 15.68
CA LEU A 205 -14.71 -4.13 15.08
C LEU A 205 -13.44 -4.44 14.27
N GLN A 206 -12.91 -3.46 13.53
CA GLN A 206 -11.66 -3.62 12.78
C GLN A 206 -10.40 -3.62 13.67
N GLN A 207 -10.42 -2.91 14.81
CA GLN A 207 -9.37 -3.05 15.83
C GLN A 207 -9.42 -4.42 16.52
N GLU A 208 -10.60 -4.97 16.79
CA GLU A 208 -10.77 -6.23 17.52
C GLU A 208 -10.41 -7.47 16.66
N GLN A 209 -10.67 -7.43 15.35
CA GLN A 209 -10.22 -8.50 14.43
C GLN A 209 -8.69 -8.56 14.24
N ARG A 210 -7.97 -7.44 14.37
CA ARG A 210 -6.53 -7.39 14.05
C ARG A 210 -5.67 -8.27 14.98
N PRO A 211 -5.81 -8.25 16.33
CA PRO A 211 -5.11 -9.17 17.22
C PRO A 211 -5.38 -10.64 16.90
N GLN A 212 -6.64 -10.99 16.59
CA GLN A 212 -7.02 -12.37 16.33
C GLN A 212 -6.35 -12.93 15.07
N GLN A 213 -6.30 -12.14 13.99
CA GLN A 213 -5.58 -12.51 12.76
C GLN A 213 -4.05 -12.58 13.00
N GLN A 214 -3.50 -11.66 13.79
CA GLN A 214 -2.07 -11.63 14.11
C GLN A 214 -1.65 -12.82 14.99
N GLN A 215 -2.47 -13.22 15.95
CA GLN A 215 -2.26 -14.39 16.81
C GLN A 215 -2.30 -15.69 15.99
N GLN A 216 -3.29 -15.85 15.11
CA GLN A 216 -3.40 -17.03 14.23
C GLN A 216 -2.20 -17.16 13.28
N GLN A 217 -1.68 -16.04 12.77
CA GLN A 217 -0.45 -16.02 11.97
C GLN A 217 0.80 -16.38 12.79
N GLN A 218 0.86 -15.98 14.06
CA GLN A 218 1.95 -16.32 14.98
C GLN A 218 1.95 -17.81 15.38
N GLU A 219 0.77 -18.40 15.64
CA GLU A 219 0.62 -19.84 15.89
C GLU A 219 1.07 -20.67 14.67
N GLN A 220 0.66 -20.27 13.46
CA GLN A 220 1.07 -20.95 12.23
C GLN A 220 2.60 -20.92 12.03
N GLN A 221 3.25 -19.79 12.35
CA GLN A 221 4.71 -19.67 12.30
C GLN A 221 5.40 -20.57 13.33
N GLN A 222 4.86 -20.65 14.54
CA GLN A 222 5.40 -21.46 15.63
C GLN A 222 5.26 -22.96 15.35
N GLN A 223 4.11 -23.39 14.79
CA GLN A 223 3.85 -24.77 14.38
C GLN A 223 4.81 -25.22 13.27
N GLN A 224 5.03 -24.38 12.25
CA GLN A 224 5.98 -24.65 11.16
C GLN A 224 7.44 -24.74 11.66
N GLN A 225 7.81 -23.95 12.67
CA GLN A 225 9.12 -24.02 13.32
C GLN A 225 9.29 -25.33 14.13
N GLN A 226 8.20 -25.82 14.75
CA GLN A 226 8.19 -27.06 15.51
C GLN A 226 8.28 -28.31 14.60
N GLU A 227 7.59 -28.31 13.45
CA GLU A 227 7.76 -29.35 12.42
C GLU A 227 9.20 -29.41 11.90
N GLN A 228 9.82 -28.26 11.64
CA GLN A 228 11.20 -28.20 11.14
C GLN A 228 12.20 -28.78 12.16
N GLN A 229 12.05 -28.52 13.46
CA GLN A 229 12.86 -29.17 14.50
C GLN A 229 12.63 -30.68 14.55
N GLN A 230 11.38 -31.14 14.45
CA GLN A 230 11.04 -32.56 14.55
C GLN A 230 11.58 -33.35 13.34
N GLN A 231 11.53 -32.76 12.14
CA GLN A 231 12.10 -33.33 10.92
C GLN A 231 13.64 -33.38 10.99
N GLN A 232 14.28 -32.38 11.59
CA GLN A 232 15.74 -32.39 11.80
C GLN A 232 16.18 -33.44 12.84
N GLN A 233 15.39 -33.68 13.89
CA GLN A 233 15.63 -34.80 14.82
C GLN A 233 15.45 -36.17 14.14
N GLN A 234 14.46 -36.34 13.27
CA GLN A 234 14.31 -37.59 12.50
C GLN A 234 15.49 -37.83 11.57
N GLN A 235 16.02 -36.80 10.90
CA GLN A 235 17.23 -36.94 10.08
C GLN A 235 18.45 -37.35 10.92
N GLN A 236 18.65 -36.74 12.09
CA GLN A 236 19.74 -37.14 13.00
C GLN A 236 19.58 -38.57 13.50
N GLN A 237 18.36 -39.02 13.83
CA GLN A 237 18.11 -40.41 14.23
C GLN A 237 18.35 -41.39 13.07
N GLN A 238 17.96 -41.06 11.84
CA GLN A 238 18.24 -41.88 10.66
C GLN A 238 19.74 -41.95 10.34
N GLU A 239 20.45 -40.81 10.43
CA GLU A 239 21.91 -40.77 10.24
C GLU A 239 22.66 -41.53 11.35
N GLU A 240 22.21 -41.43 12.61
CA GLU A 240 22.76 -42.20 13.73
C GLU A 240 22.47 -43.70 13.59
N GLU A 241 21.25 -44.10 13.22
CA GLU A 241 20.87 -45.50 12.96
C GLU A 241 21.67 -46.07 11.78
N GLU A 242 21.86 -45.29 10.70
CA GLU A 242 22.74 -45.68 9.59
C GLU A 242 24.19 -45.81 10.05
N ASN A 243 24.71 -44.88 10.87
CA ASN A 243 26.08 -44.95 11.40
C ASN A 243 26.27 -46.19 12.29
N ILE A 244 25.30 -46.51 13.16
CA ILE A 244 25.29 -47.72 13.98
C ILE A 244 25.30 -48.97 13.10
N ARG A 245 24.44 -49.02 12.07
CA ARG A 245 24.35 -50.14 11.13
C ARG A 245 25.64 -50.33 10.32
N LEU A 246 26.27 -49.24 9.87
CA LEU A 246 27.56 -49.26 9.17
C LEU A 246 28.69 -49.75 10.10
N ARG A 247 28.70 -49.32 11.38
CA ARG A 247 29.65 -49.81 12.39
C ARG A 247 29.46 -51.31 12.66
N GLU A 248 28.23 -51.80 12.74
CA GLU A 248 27.94 -53.23 12.94
C GLU A 248 28.41 -54.07 11.74
N LEU A 249 28.13 -53.62 10.51
CA LEU A 249 28.61 -54.26 9.28
C LEU A 249 30.14 -54.31 9.20
N LEU A 250 30.83 -53.24 9.58
CA LEU A 250 32.29 -53.20 9.69
C LEU A 250 32.82 -54.18 10.75
N LEU A 251 32.18 -54.26 11.91
CA LEU A 251 32.61 -55.14 13.00
C LEU A 251 32.43 -56.63 12.62
N LEU A 252 31.35 -56.96 11.90
CA LEU A 252 31.11 -58.28 11.33
C LEU A 252 32.17 -58.65 10.27
N SER A 253 32.51 -57.73 9.35
CA SER A 253 33.51 -58.01 8.30
C SER A 253 34.90 -58.27 8.88
N VAL A 254 35.34 -57.46 9.85
CA VAL A 254 36.60 -57.65 10.57
C VAL A 254 36.63 -58.99 11.32
N GLN A 255 35.52 -59.42 11.92
CA GLN A 255 35.44 -60.74 12.54
C GLN A 255 35.59 -61.89 11.54
N SER A 256 34.98 -61.81 10.34
CA SER A 256 35.09 -62.87 9.34
C SER A 256 36.53 -63.03 8.84
N GLU A 257 37.21 -61.93 8.52
CA GLU A 257 38.62 -61.96 8.10
C GLU A 257 39.52 -62.54 9.18
N LEU A 258 39.30 -62.18 10.45
CA LEU A 258 40.09 -62.70 11.56
C LEU A 258 39.99 -64.23 11.70
N ARG A 259 38.80 -64.80 11.51
CA ARG A 259 38.59 -66.27 11.52
C ARG A 259 39.31 -66.96 10.36
N LEU A 260 39.30 -66.37 9.16
CA LEU A 260 39.97 -66.92 7.99
C LEU A 260 41.50 -66.95 8.19
N VAL A 261 42.09 -65.86 8.69
CA VAL A 261 43.53 -65.80 9.02
C VAL A 261 43.91 -66.86 10.07
N GLN A 262 43.10 -66.99 11.14
CA GLN A 262 43.32 -67.99 12.18
C GLN A 262 43.24 -69.43 11.63
N GLN A 263 42.26 -69.72 10.76
CA GLN A 263 42.11 -71.04 10.15
C GLN A 263 43.29 -71.37 9.22
N GLN A 264 43.72 -70.41 8.39
CA GLN A 264 44.86 -70.59 7.49
C GLN A 264 46.16 -70.89 8.26
N GLN A 265 46.38 -70.17 9.36
CA GLN A 265 47.52 -70.39 10.25
C GLN A 265 47.49 -71.79 10.88
N GLN A 266 46.31 -72.28 11.29
CA GLN A 266 46.15 -73.63 11.83
C GLN A 266 46.42 -74.72 10.79
N GLN A 267 46.07 -74.49 9.52
CA GLN A 267 46.42 -75.39 8.41
C GLN A 267 47.93 -75.43 8.13
N GLN A 268 48.62 -74.28 8.17
CA GLN A 268 50.09 -74.22 8.02
C GLN A 268 50.79 -74.99 9.13
N LEU A 269 50.37 -74.80 10.38
CA LEU A 269 50.85 -75.56 11.54
C LEU A 269 50.63 -77.08 11.38
N ALA A 270 49.45 -77.49 10.88
CA ALA A 270 49.14 -78.90 10.63
C ALA A 270 49.95 -79.51 9.47
N ALA A 271 50.32 -78.71 8.46
CA ALA A 271 51.18 -79.11 7.34
C ALA A 271 52.67 -79.25 7.72
N GLY A 272 53.06 -78.88 8.94
CA GLY A 272 54.46 -78.91 9.40
C GLY A 272 55.33 -77.76 8.87
N GLU A 273 54.78 -76.90 8.02
CA GLU A 273 55.42 -75.64 7.62
C GLU A 273 55.36 -74.67 8.80
N ARG A 274 56.52 -74.36 9.40
CA ARG A 274 56.59 -73.30 10.42
C ARG A 274 56.53 -71.95 9.71
N PRO A 275 55.44 -71.17 9.83
CA PRO A 275 55.36 -69.88 9.17
C PRO A 275 56.40 -68.94 9.76
N LEU A 276 56.96 -68.03 8.95
CA LEU A 276 57.94 -67.04 9.43
C LEU A 276 57.34 -66.14 10.52
N VAL A 277 56.03 -65.89 10.46
CA VAL A 277 55.28 -65.05 11.40
C VAL A 277 54.05 -65.80 11.88
N THR A 278 53.91 -65.94 13.19
CA THR A 278 52.77 -66.57 13.86
C THR A 278 52.09 -65.53 14.75
N VAL A 279 50.93 -65.01 14.33
CA VAL A 279 50.16 -64.02 15.10
C VAL A 279 49.17 -64.72 16.03
N TYR A 280 49.06 -64.28 17.28
CA TYR A 280 48.05 -64.72 18.24
C TYR A 280 47.26 -63.51 18.73
N VAL A 281 45.96 -63.47 18.47
CA VAL A 281 45.08 -62.42 18.98
C VAL A 281 44.65 -62.76 20.41
N HIS A 282 44.73 -61.80 21.34
CA HIS A 282 44.41 -62.04 22.74
C HIS A 282 42.91 -62.28 22.93
N PRO A 283 42.47 -63.38 23.57
CA PRO A 283 41.08 -63.83 23.54
C PRO A 283 40.09 -62.92 24.27
N ARG A 284 40.58 -62.01 25.14
CA ARG A 284 39.76 -61.03 25.85
C ARG A 284 39.89 -59.60 25.31
N ASN A 285 40.84 -59.34 24.43
CA ASN A 285 41.03 -58.00 23.87
C ASN A 285 41.68 -58.09 22.49
N ILE A 286 40.86 -57.94 21.45
CA ILE A 286 41.31 -58.00 20.05
C ILE A 286 42.26 -56.86 19.67
N ARG A 287 42.43 -55.82 20.50
CA ARG A 287 43.44 -54.77 20.33
C ARG A 287 44.83 -55.15 20.85
N HIS A 288 45.02 -56.32 21.48
CA HIS A 288 46.34 -56.81 21.86
C HIS A 288 46.67 -58.12 21.13
N TRP A 289 47.71 -58.11 20.31
CA TRP A 289 48.21 -59.30 19.60
C TRP A 289 49.60 -59.66 20.11
N ARG A 290 49.92 -60.96 20.13
CA ARG A 290 51.26 -61.48 20.38
C ARG A 290 51.77 -62.10 19.09
N VAL A 291 52.87 -61.59 18.56
CA VAL A 291 53.47 -62.05 17.30
C VAL A 291 54.73 -62.83 17.63
N LEU A 292 54.81 -64.07 17.16
CA LEU A 292 56.01 -64.91 17.20
C LEU A 292 56.64 -64.89 15.80
N LEU A 293 57.74 -64.16 15.66
CA LEU A 293 58.53 -64.04 14.44
C LEU A 293 59.70 -65.04 14.52
N HIS A 294 59.65 -66.08 13.69
CA HIS A 294 60.68 -67.10 13.61
C HIS A 294 61.84 -66.58 12.74
N ALA A 295 63.03 -66.53 13.31
CA ALA A 295 64.19 -65.97 12.63
C ALA A 295 64.58 -66.80 11.39
N PRO A 296 64.81 -66.19 10.22
CA PRO A 296 65.20 -66.92 9.02
C PRO A 296 66.57 -67.57 9.21
N SER A 297 66.79 -68.71 8.56
CA SER A 297 68.00 -69.53 8.68
C SER A 297 69.29 -68.87 8.16
N SER A 298 69.18 -67.68 7.56
CA SER A 298 70.27 -66.82 7.11
C SER A 298 70.63 -65.69 8.10
N SER A 299 69.88 -65.50 9.19
CA SER A 299 70.15 -64.47 10.18
C SER A 299 71.05 -64.97 11.33
N ILE A 300 71.68 -64.04 12.04
CA ILE A 300 72.44 -64.32 13.27
C ILE A 300 71.56 -64.89 14.40
N TYR A 301 70.24 -64.70 14.32
CA TYR A 301 69.24 -65.19 15.27
C TYR A 301 68.66 -66.55 14.85
N LYS A 302 69.29 -67.27 13.92
CA LYS A 302 68.80 -68.55 13.38
C LYS A 302 68.41 -69.53 14.49
N GLY A 303 67.14 -69.94 14.49
CA GLY A 303 66.58 -70.88 15.46
C GLY A 303 65.85 -70.21 16.62
N ASP A 304 66.10 -68.92 16.88
CA ASP A 304 65.34 -68.14 17.85
C ASP A 304 63.94 -67.80 17.31
N THR A 305 63.03 -67.56 18.26
CA THR A 305 61.69 -67.05 17.97
C THR A 305 61.49 -65.76 18.76
N LEU A 306 61.44 -64.65 18.02
CA LEU A 306 61.22 -63.31 18.52
C LEU A 306 59.77 -63.17 18.96
N GLN A 307 59.53 -62.73 20.20
CA GLN A 307 58.19 -62.44 20.69
C GLN A 307 57.95 -60.93 20.72
N LEU A 308 56.96 -60.49 19.97
CA LEU A 308 56.48 -59.11 19.96
C LEU A 308 55.07 -59.04 20.55
N ALA A 309 54.75 -57.94 21.23
CA ALA A 309 53.40 -57.53 21.56
C ALA A 309 53.04 -56.34 20.66
N VAL A 310 51.86 -56.40 20.05
CA VAL A 310 51.28 -55.34 19.22
C VAL A 310 50.02 -54.84 19.92
N SER A 311 49.92 -53.54 20.13
CA SER A 311 48.78 -52.89 20.77
C SER A 311 48.17 -51.86 19.82
N PHE A 312 46.91 -52.05 19.47
CA PHE A 312 46.15 -51.10 18.65
C PHE A 312 45.48 -50.07 19.58
N PRO A 313 45.65 -48.76 19.36
CA PRO A 313 44.95 -47.74 20.15
C PRO A 313 43.45 -47.70 19.82
N ASP A 314 42.66 -46.96 20.60
CA ASP A 314 41.20 -46.97 20.44
C ASP A 314 40.71 -46.31 19.15
N ASP A 315 41.44 -45.29 18.71
CA ASP A 315 41.24 -44.50 17.49
C ASP A 315 41.91 -45.11 16.24
N TYR A 316 42.54 -46.28 16.33
CA TYR A 316 43.04 -47.02 15.18
C TYR A 316 41.93 -47.20 14.12
N PRO A 317 42.15 -46.87 12.83
CA PRO A 317 43.45 -46.68 12.16
C PRO A 317 44.00 -45.24 12.12
N LEU A 318 43.41 -44.27 12.82
CA LEU A 318 43.87 -42.87 12.83
C LEU A 318 45.24 -42.73 13.53
N SER A 319 45.46 -43.48 14.61
CA SER A 319 46.77 -43.63 15.27
C SER A 319 47.40 -44.99 14.98
N PRO A 320 48.74 -45.08 14.82
CA PRO A 320 49.43 -46.33 14.49
C PRO A 320 49.46 -47.32 15.67
N PRO A 321 49.59 -48.63 15.40
CA PRO A 321 49.74 -49.63 16.45
C PRO A 321 51.14 -49.56 17.09
N VAL A 322 51.21 -49.77 18.40
CA VAL A 322 52.46 -49.76 19.16
C VAL A 322 53.02 -51.17 19.26
N VAL A 323 54.29 -51.35 18.89
CA VAL A 323 54.95 -52.67 18.82
C VAL A 323 56.13 -52.71 19.78
N PHE A 324 56.19 -53.74 20.63
CA PHE A 324 57.26 -53.95 21.62
C PHE A 324 57.79 -55.37 21.56
N PHE A 325 59.10 -55.56 21.76
CA PHE A 325 59.66 -56.89 22.03
C PHE A 325 59.42 -57.29 23.49
N LEU A 326 58.91 -58.50 23.71
CA LEU A 326 58.65 -59.04 25.06
C LEU A 326 59.92 -59.55 25.78
N ASP A 327 60.99 -59.80 25.03
CA ASP A 327 62.31 -60.14 25.55
C ASP A 327 63.37 -59.28 24.86
N PRO A 328 63.53 -58.01 25.28
CA PRO A 328 64.54 -57.11 24.70
C PRO A 328 65.97 -57.48 25.11
N SER A 329 66.15 -58.33 26.14
CA SER A 329 67.47 -58.65 26.72
C SER A 329 68.41 -59.40 25.78
N LYS A 330 67.87 -60.01 24.71
CA LYS A 330 68.61 -60.80 23.72
C LYS A 330 69.04 -60.01 22.47
N TYR A 331 68.63 -58.76 22.34
CA TYR A 331 68.78 -58.00 21.08
C TYR A 331 69.32 -56.60 21.35
N ILE A 332 70.51 -56.33 20.80
CA ILE A 332 71.03 -54.97 20.67
C ILE A 332 70.47 -54.42 19.35
N ASN A 333 69.72 -53.31 19.42
CA ASN A 333 69.28 -52.54 18.26
C ASN A 333 70.39 -51.57 17.81
#